data_AF-A0AAV6CKT1-F1
#
_entry.id   AF-A0AAV6CKT1-F1
#
_cell.length_a   1.000
_cell.length_b   1.000
_cell.length_c   1.000
_cell.angle_alpha   90.00
_cell.angle_beta   90.00
_cell.angle_gamma   90.00
#
_symmetry.space_group_name_H-M   'P 1'
#
loop_
_entity.id
_entity.type
_entity.pdbx_description
1 polymer ?
#
loop_
_entity_poly.entity_id
_entity_poly.type
_entity_poly.pdbx_seq_one_letter_code
_entity_poly.pdbx_strand_id
1 'polypeptide(L)'
;MRPRFTITNRIAMLTLVLACAAVTFARLGETHTELEKRFGKPSVRYPAEITTQGKRVKIGETEIFRQDDWLITAILISNKCVSLAYGKQGDFTAEQIQKLITSNAQGNGWVEDVKQSNSTRRVWLRFDGTKATFERLSRTLQFVTPAYIAHVKSVEEAEKRRAAKLPEF
;
A
#
# COMPACT_ATOMS: atom_id res chain seq x y z
N MET A 1 -18.03 55.10 40.97
CA MET A 1 -17.58 53.76 41.41
C MET A 1 -18.22 52.71 40.51
N ARG A 2 -17.42 51.94 39.76
CA ARG A 2 -17.88 50.82 38.91
C ARG A 2 -17.22 49.53 39.41
N PRO A 3 -17.93 48.43 39.65
CA PRO A 3 -17.31 47.12 39.76
C PRO A 3 -17.20 46.47 38.37
N ARG A 4 -16.04 45.82 38.19
CA ARG A 4 -15.60 45.09 36.99
C ARG A 4 -16.29 43.71 36.97
N PHE A 5 -16.92 43.35 35.86
CA PHE A 5 -17.24 41.95 35.57
C PHE A 5 -16.13 41.36 34.69
N THR A 6 -15.33 40.47 35.27
CA THR A 6 -14.36 39.64 34.56
C THR A 6 -15.09 38.50 33.86
N ILE A 7 -15.15 38.56 32.52
CA ILE A 7 -15.62 37.46 31.67
C ILE A 7 -14.44 36.48 31.52
N THR A 8 -14.38 35.51 32.42
CA THR A 8 -13.36 34.45 32.41
C THR A 8 -13.94 33.19 31.76
N ASN A 9 -13.21 32.66 30.76
CA ASN A 9 -13.18 31.25 30.35
C ASN A 9 -14.51 30.52 30.06
N ARG A 10 -15.08 30.72 28.86
CA ARG A 10 -16.09 29.80 28.29
C ARG A 10 -15.92 29.51 26.78
N ILE A 11 -14.70 29.61 26.25
CA ILE A 11 -14.37 29.23 24.85
C ILE A 11 -13.23 28.21 24.82
N ALA A 12 -13.25 27.24 25.75
CA ALA A 12 -12.29 26.14 25.79
C ALA A 12 -12.98 24.76 25.75
N MET A 13 -14.20 24.73 25.21
CA MET A 13 -15.05 23.54 25.12
C MET A 13 -15.65 23.38 23.71
N LEU A 14 -14.82 23.59 22.68
CA LEU A 14 -15.01 22.93 21.38
C LEU A 14 -14.12 21.68 21.32
N THR A 15 -14.22 20.89 22.39
CA THR A 15 -14.00 19.45 22.43
C THR A 15 -15.07 18.76 21.56
N LEU A 16 -14.95 18.92 20.25
CA LEU A 16 -15.39 17.92 19.29
C LEU A 16 -14.09 17.56 18.56
N VAL A 17 -13.22 16.75 19.17
CA VAL A 17 -13.15 15.31 18.85
C VAL A 17 -13.56 15.05 17.41
N LEU A 18 -12.94 15.79 16.49
CA LEU A 18 -12.72 15.33 15.13
C LEU A 18 -11.60 14.28 15.21
N ALA A 19 -11.86 13.21 15.97
CA ALA A 19 -11.25 11.92 15.76
C ALA A 19 -11.81 11.40 14.43
N CYS A 20 -11.52 12.12 13.34
CA CYS A 20 -11.25 11.47 12.10
C CYS A 20 -10.16 10.49 12.46
N ALA A 21 -10.54 9.23 12.67
CA ALA A 21 -9.70 8.10 12.32
C ALA A 21 -9.31 8.35 10.86
N ALA A 22 -8.31 9.20 10.65
CA ALA A 22 -7.54 9.24 9.46
C ALA A 22 -6.90 7.88 9.49
N VAL A 23 -7.59 6.91 8.88
CA VAL A 23 -7.02 5.63 8.50
C VAL A 23 -5.82 6.04 7.67
N THR A 24 -4.69 6.09 8.36
CA THR A 24 -3.42 6.50 7.82
C THR A 24 -3.07 5.33 6.92
N PHE A 25 -3.42 5.43 5.65
CA PHE A 25 -3.10 4.42 4.66
C PHE A 25 -1.59 4.42 4.44
N ALA A 26 -0.99 3.24 4.39
CA ALA A 26 0.43 3.10 4.10
C ALA A 26 0.74 3.69 2.75
N ARG A 27 1.96 4.15 2.66
CA ARG A 27 2.47 4.73 1.43
C ARG A 27 3.58 3.85 0.91
N LEU A 28 3.62 3.73 -0.41
CA LEU A 28 4.78 3.22 -1.11
C LEU A 28 6.05 3.93 -0.60
N GLY A 29 7.14 3.19 -0.45
CA GLY A 29 8.42 3.69 0.06
C GLY A 29 8.53 3.84 1.58
N GLU A 30 7.44 3.68 2.35
CA GLU A 30 7.52 3.58 3.81
C GLU A 30 8.33 2.34 4.21
N THR A 31 9.06 2.46 5.32
CA THR A 31 9.81 1.40 5.98
C THR A 31 8.92 0.57 6.89
N HIS A 32 9.42 -0.58 7.35
CA HIS A 32 8.71 -1.39 8.34
C HIS A 32 8.27 -0.56 9.57
N THR A 33 9.17 0.24 10.15
CA THR A 33 8.85 1.05 11.35
C THR A 33 7.76 2.08 11.08
N GLU A 34 7.74 2.68 9.89
CA GLU A 34 6.70 3.65 9.50
C GLU A 34 5.35 2.97 9.27
N LEU A 35 5.35 1.78 8.65
CA LEU A 35 4.15 0.96 8.48
C LEU A 35 3.60 0.50 9.83
N GLU A 36 4.45 0.05 10.75
CA GLU A 36 4.03 -0.39 12.09
C GLU A 36 3.47 0.78 12.91
N LYS A 37 4.12 1.96 12.87
CA LYS A 37 3.59 3.17 13.53
C LYS A 37 2.20 3.52 13.03
N ARG A 38 1.92 3.23 11.77
CA ARG A 38 0.71 3.61 11.05
C ARG A 38 -0.44 2.61 11.22
N PHE A 39 -0.11 1.33 11.18
CA PHE A 39 -1.10 0.25 11.17
C PHE A 39 -1.12 -0.60 12.43
N GLY A 40 -0.17 -0.38 13.35
CA GLY A 40 0.12 -1.29 14.43
C GLY A 40 0.98 -2.46 13.95
N LYS A 41 1.15 -3.45 14.84
CA LYS A 41 2.00 -4.62 14.55
C LYS A 41 1.41 -5.45 13.40
N PRO A 42 2.26 -5.96 12.49
CA PRO A 42 1.80 -6.88 11.47
C PRO A 42 1.25 -8.15 12.13
N SER A 43 0.07 -8.57 11.70
CA SER A 43 -0.57 -9.83 12.11
C SER A 43 0.17 -11.06 11.61
N VAL A 44 0.83 -10.95 10.45
CA VAL A 44 1.62 -12.02 9.84
C VAL A 44 2.83 -11.40 9.14
N ARG A 45 3.98 -12.07 9.22
CA ARG A 45 5.18 -11.78 8.41
C ARG A 45 5.71 -13.08 7.82
N TYR A 46 6.01 -13.08 6.54
CA TYR A 46 6.60 -14.24 5.86
C TYR A 46 7.41 -13.79 4.65
N PRO A 47 8.34 -14.63 4.14
CA PRO A 47 9.11 -14.30 2.95
C PRO A 47 8.20 -13.96 1.75
N ALA A 48 8.46 -12.82 1.10
CA ALA A 48 7.90 -12.57 -0.22
C ALA A 48 8.67 -13.43 -1.22
N GLU A 49 7.98 -14.29 -1.95
CA GLU A 49 8.59 -15.25 -2.87
C GLU A 49 8.02 -15.14 -4.27
N ILE A 50 8.85 -15.42 -5.28
CA ILE A 50 8.41 -15.66 -6.65
C ILE A 50 8.73 -17.10 -7.03
N THR A 51 7.97 -17.65 -7.99
CA THR A 51 8.29 -18.95 -8.58
C THR A 51 9.03 -18.73 -9.89
N THR A 52 10.27 -19.21 -9.98
CA THR A 52 11.09 -19.15 -11.20
C THR A 52 11.93 -20.42 -11.30
N GLN A 53 12.10 -20.96 -12.51
CA GLN A 53 12.84 -22.21 -12.73
C GLN A 53 12.35 -23.37 -11.83
N GLY A 54 11.04 -23.48 -11.61
CA GLY A 54 10.43 -24.55 -10.80
C GLY A 54 10.68 -24.45 -9.28
N LYS A 55 11.29 -23.35 -8.80
CA LYS A 55 11.56 -23.14 -7.36
C LYS A 55 11.01 -21.82 -6.85
N ARG A 56 10.73 -21.79 -5.55
CA ARG A 56 10.37 -20.57 -4.81
C ARG A 56 11.64 -19.84 -4.40
N VAL A 57 11.73 -18.57 -4.77
CA VAL A 57 12.89 -17.72 -4.50
C VAL A 57 12.42 -16.48 -3.77
N LYS A 58 13.02 -16.25 -2.60
CA LYS A 58 12.74 -15.08 -1.78
C LYS A 58 13.22 -13.81 -2.48
N ILE A 59 12.33 -12.82 -2.55
CA ILE A 59 12.58 -11.47 -3.11
C ILE A 59 12.49 -10.38 -2.04
N GLY A 60 11.97 -10.68 -0.85
CA GLY A 60 11.77 -9.70 0.21
C GLY A 60 10.97 -10.27 1.37
N GLU A 61 10.25 -9.39 2.07
CA GLU A 61 9.33 -9.73 3.15
C GLU A 61 7.92 -9.30 2.80
N THR A 62 6.93 -10.11 3.13
CA THR A 62 5.52 -9.75 3.14
C THR A 62 5.07 -9.50 4.56
N GLU A 63 4.42 -8.36 4.78
CA GLU A 63 3.81 -7.97 6.05
C GLU A 63 2.31 -7.75 5.85
N ILE A 64 1.51 -8.40 6.70
CA ILE A 64 0.05 -8.27 6.68
C ILE A 64 -0.42 -7.54 7.94
N PHE A 65 -1.08 -6.40 7.75
CA PHE A 65 -1.74 -5.62 8.79
C PHE A 65 -3.25 -5.80 8.69
N ARG A 66 -3.93 -5.76 9.84
CA ARG A 66 -5.40 -5.81 9.92
C ARG A 66 -5.91 -4.60 10.69
N GLN A 67 -6.87 -3.90 10.10
CA GLN A 67 -7.52 -2.75 10.72
C GLN A 67 -9.03 -2.85 10.44
N ASP A 68 -9.81 -3.22 11.44
CA ASP A 68 -11.25 -3.47 11.29
C ASP A 68 -11.50 -4.45 10.11
N ASP A 69 -12.31 -4.03 9.14
CA ASP A 69 -12.64 -4.78 7.93
C ASP A 69 -11.55 -4.75 6.84
N TRP A 70 -10.40 -4.12 7.10
CA TRP A 70 -9.31 -3.95 6.15
C TRP A 70 -8.18 -4.96 6.36
N LEU A 71 -7.70 -5.48 5.23
CA LEU A 71 -6.49 -6.26 5.12
C LEU A 71 -5.47 -5.47 4.30
N ILE A 72 -4.33 -5.13 4.89
CA ILE A 72 -3.27 -4.41 4.19
C ILE A 72 -2.06 -5.33 4.06
N THR A 73 -1.64 -5.58 2.82
CA THR A 73 -0.47 -6.43 2.52
C THR A 73 0.63 -5.56 1.92
N ALA A 74 1.77 -5.47 2.58
CA ALA A 74 2.94 -4.76 2.10
C ALA A 74 4.03 -5.75 1.71
N ILE A 75 4.70 -5.53 0.58
CA ILE A 75 5.94 -6.22 0.20
C ILE A 75 7.09 -5.25 0.38
N LEU A 76 8.02 -5.61 1.25
CA LEU A 76 9.24 -4.86 1.54
C LEU A 76 10.43 -5.51 0.86
N ILE A 77 11.18 -4.72 0.11
CA ILE A 77 12.49 -5.08 -0.44
C ILE A 77 13.50 -4.07 0.10
N SER A 78 14.58 -4.53 0.72
CA SER A 78 15.57 -3.68 1.38
C SER A 78 14.94 -2.68 2.37
N ASN A 79 13.97 -3.15 3.17
CA ASN A 79 13.20 -2.35 4.15
C ASN A 79 12.41 -1.17 3.53
N LYS A 80 12.01 -1.27 2.26
CA LYS A 80 11.15 -0.28 1.59
C LYS A 80 9.92 -0.96 1.01
N CYS A 81 8.74 -0.43 1.31
CA CYS A 81 7.48 -0.91 0.76
C CYS A 81 7.41 -0.63 -0.75
N VAL A 82 7.59 -1.66 -1.57
CA VAL A 82 7.62 -1.55 -3.04
C VAL A 82 6.34 -2.04 -3.71
N SER A 83 5.50 -2.77 -2.97
CA SER A 83 4.12 -3.09 -3.34
C SER A 83 3.23 -3.04 -2.12
N LEU A 84 2.01 -2.57 -2.31
CA LEU A 84 1.03 -2.40 -1.25
C LEU A 84 -0.35 -2.76 -1.78
N ALA A 85 -1.07 -3.65 -1.10
CA ALA A 85 -2.41 -4.05 -1.47
C ALA A 85 -3.37 -3.81 -0.31
N TYR A 86 -4.55 -3.30 -0.64
CA TYR A 86 -5.67 -3.13 0.25
C TYR A 86 -6.77 -4.09 -0.16
N GLY A 87 -7.10 -5.02 0.73
CA GLY A 87 -8.32 -5.80 0.70
C GLY A 87 -9.29 -5.28 1.75
N LYS A 88 -10.59 -5.49 1.53
CA LYS A 88 -11.63 -5.10 2.48
C LYS A 88 -12.75 -6.13 2.48
N GLN A 89 -13.33 -6.40 3.63
CA GLN A 89 -14.61 -7.10 3.71
C GLN A 89 -15.73 -6.21 3.16
N GLY A 90 -16.52 -6.75 2.23
CA GLY A 90 -17.49 -5.98 1.46
C GLY A 90 -16.87 -5.15 0.35
N ASP A 91 -17.67 -4.29 -0.27
CA ASP A 91 -17.22 -3.54 -1.44
C ASP A 91 -16.48 -2.25 -1.07
N PHE A 92 -15.61 -1.82 -1.99
CA PHE A 92 -14.99 -0.51 -1.96
C PHE A 92 -15.97 0.52 -2.50
N THR A 93 -16.15 1.63 -1.79
CA THR A 93 -16.84 2.79 -2.36
C THR A 93 -15.90 3.57 -3.29
N ALA A 94 -16.45 4.37 -4.20
CA ALA A 94 -15.65 5.21 -5.09
C ALA A 94 -14.77 6.20 -4.30
N GLU A 95 -15.29 6.74 -3.20
CA GLU A 95 -14.58 7.66 -2.31
C GLU A 95 -13.42 6.96 -1.60
N GLN A 96 -13.60 5.69 -1.19
CA GLN A 96 -12.54 4.89 -0.58
C GLN A 96 -11.40 4.63 -1.57
N ILE A 97 -11.73 4.25 -2.81
CA ILE A 97 -10.75 4.07 -3.88
C ILE A 97 -9.98 5.38 -4.12
N GLN A 98 -10.70 6.49 -4.29
CA GLN A 98 -10.08 7.79 -4.53
C GLN A 98 -9.19 8.22 -3.37
N LYS A 99 -9.63 8.03 -2.12
CA LYS A 99 -8.84 8.36 -0.92
C LYS A 99 -7.56 7.53 -0.87
N LEU A 100 -7.62 6.24 -1.17
CA LEU A 100 -6.46 5.35 -1.20
C LEU A 100 -5.46 5.76 -2.29
N ILE A 101 -5.94 6.01 -3.50
CA ILE A 101 -5.13 6.49 -4.63
C ILE A 101 -4.42 7.80 -4.26
N THR A 102 -5.18 8.80 -3.80
CA THR A 102 -4.62 10.10 -3.40
C THR A 102 -3.62 9.96 -2.23
N SER A 103 -3.90 9.09 -1.25
CA SER A 103 -3.00 8.88 -0.12
C SER A 103 -1.66 8.24 -0.52
N ASN A 104 -1.64 7.47 -1.61
CA ASN A 104 -0.48 6.81 -2.20
C ASN A 104 0.17 7.62 -3.33
N ALA A 105 -0.19 8.88 -3.48
CA ALA A 105 0.28 9.72 -4.58
C ALA A 105 1.72 10.24 -4.37
N GLN A 106 2.13 10.43 -3.10
CA GLN A 106 3.47 10.93 -2.73
C GLN A 106 3.87 12.22 -3.47
N GLY A 107 2.92 13.15 -3.63
CA GLY A 107 3.14 14.41 -4.34
C GLY A 107 2.99 14.33 -5.87
N ASN A 108 2.80 13.14 -6.43
CA ASN A 108 2.54 12.97 -7.87
C ASN A 108 1.04 12.90 -8.18
N GLY A 109 0.67 13.10 -9.44
CA GLY A 109 -0.68 12.84 -9.94
C GLY A 109 -0.87 11.38 -10.35
N TRP A 110 -2.12 10.91 -10.26
CA TRP A 110 -2.56 9.65 -10.86
C TRP A 110 -3.42 9.94 -12.08
N VAL A 111 -3.16 9.22 -13.17
CA VAL A 111 -3.96 9.27 -14.39
C VAL A 111 -4.52 7.89 -14.65
N GLU A 112 -5.84 7.79 -14.88
CA GLU A 112 -6.46 6.52 -15.22
C GLU A 112 -6.01 6.06 -16.61
N ASP A 113 -5.58 4.81 -16.71
CA ASP A 113 -5.35 4.14 -17.98
C ASP A 113 -6.66 3.53 -18.48
N VAL A 114 -7.39 4.32 -19.27
CA VAL A 114 -8.68 3.93 -19.85
C VAL A 114 -8.59 2.72 -20.78
N LYS A 115 -7.40 2.41 -21.34
CA LYS A 115 -7.23 1.26 -22.24
C LYS A 115 -7.10 -0.05 -21.46
N GLN A 116 -6.48 0.00 -20.27
CA GLN A 116 -6.37 -1.16 -19.38
C GLN A 116 -7.55 -1.29 -18.41
N SER A 117 -8.41 -0.28 -18.32
CA SER A 117 -9.58 -0.26 -17.46
C SER A 117 -10.82 -0.80 -18.17
N ASN A 118 -11.68 -1.47 -17.42
CA ASN A 118 -12.96 -2.02 -17.84
C ASN A 118 -13.97 -2.05 -16.67
N SER A 119 -15.10 -2.72 -16.83
CA SER A 119 -16.18 -2.75 -15.83
C SER A 119 -15.83 -3.44 -14.50
N THR A 120 -14.84 -4.32 -14.50
CA THR A 120 -14.39 -5.06 -13.30
C THR A 120 -13.01 -4.65 -12.83
N ARG A 121 -12.25 -3.91 -13.63
CA ARG A 121 -10.86 -3.55 -13.36
C ARG A 121 -10.62 -2.08 -13.67
N ARG A 122 -10.01 -1.34 -12.76
CA ARG A 122 -9.56 0.03 -13.02
C ARG A 122 -8.07 0.15 -12.78
N VAL A 123 -7.36 0.83 -13.67
CA VAL A 123 -5.91 0.97 -13.64
C VAL A 123 -5.56 2.44 -13.64
N TRP A 124 -4.68 2.85 -12.74
CA TRP A 124 -4.10 4.19 -12.73
C TRP A 124 -2.59 4.10 -12.82
N LEU A 125 -2.00 5.07 -13.51
CA LEU A 125 -0.58 5.23 -13.68
C LEU A 125 -0.14 6.55 -13.03
N ARG A 126 0.98 6.47 -12.31
CA ARG A 126 1.68 7.63 -11.75
C ARG A 126 2.85 7.97 -12.66
N PHE A 127 3.28 9.24 -12.67
CA PHE A 127 4.37 9.71 -13.55
C PHE A 127 5.68 8.92 -13.40
N ASP A 128 5.96 8.42 -12.20
CA ASP A 128 7.15 7.61 -11.91
C ASP A 128 7.03 6.15 -12.37
N GLY A 129 5.97 5.78 -13.10
CA GLY A 129 5.72 4.42 -13.58
C GLY A 129 5.05 3.50 -12.55
N THR A 130 4.74 3.99 -11.34
CA THR A 130 3.95 3.22 -10.37
C THR A 130 2.54 2.99 -10.90
N LYS A 131 2.04 1.78 -10.72
CA LYS A 131 0.69 1.38 -11.13
C LYS A 131 -0.19 1.11 -9.93
N ALA A 132 -1.41 1.64 -9.95
CA ALA A 132 -2.50 1.22 -9.08
C ALA A 132 -3.49 0.39 -9.90
N THR A 133 -4.02 -0.69 -9.34
CA THR A 133 -5.01 -1.56 -9.99
C THR A 133 -6.07 -1.92 -8.97
N PHE A 134 -7.31 -1.52 -9.23
CA PHE A 134 -8.48 -1.98 -8.50
C PHE A 134 -9.13 -3.13 -9.27
N GLU A 135 -9.29 -4.27 -8.63
CA GLU A 135 -10.00 -5.43 -9.15
C GLU A 135 -11.28 -5.65 -8.33
N ARG A 136 -12.44 -5.51 -8.98
CA ARG A 136 -13.76 -5.60 -8.34
C ARG A 136 -14.04 -7.00 -7.80
N LEU A 137 -13.66 -8.04 -8.54
CA LEU A 137 -13.94 -9.44 -8.18
C LEU A 137 -13.14 -9.89 -6.96
N SER A 138 -11.86 -9.53 -6.87
CA SER A 138 -11.02 -9.83 -5.72
C SER A 138 -11.09 -8.78 -4.62
N ARG A 139 -11.89 -7.72 -4.81
CA ARG A 139 -12.04 -6.58 -3.88
C ARG A 139 -10.69 -6.09 -3.38
N THR A 140 -9.76 -5.90 -4.31
CA THR A 140 -8.37 -5.55 -3.98
C THR A 140 -7.96 -4.32 -4.77
N LEU A 141 -7.41 -3.32 -4.08
CA LEU A 141 -6.68 -2.21 -4.68
C LEU A 141 -5.19 -2.41 -4.42
N GLN A 142 -4.44 -2.68 -5.48
CA GLN A 142 -3.00 -2.93 -5.41
C GLN A 142 -2.21 -1.79 -6.02
N PHE A 143 -1.11 -1.43 -5.39
CA PHE A 143 -0.08 -0.51 -5.84
C PHE A 143 1.23 -1.28 -6.06
N VAL A 144 1.88 -1.06 -7.20
CA VAL A 144 3.13 -1.71 -7.58
C VAL A 144 4.09 -0.66 -8.15
N THR A 145 5.28 -0.55 -7.55
CA THR A 145 6.33 0.34 -8.06
C THR A 145 7.15 -0.33 -9.18
N PRO A 146 7.81 0.44 -10.05
CA PRO A 146 8.79 -0.10 -10.99
C PRO A 146 9.96 -0.82 -10.31
N ALA A 147 10.33 -0.41 -9.09
CA ALA A 147 11.38 -1.07 -8.30
C ALA A 147 11.04 -2.53 -8.00
N TYR A 148 9.77 -2.82 -7.67
CA TYR A 148 9.31 -4.20 -7.51
C TYR A 148 9.47 -5.00 -8.81
N ILE A 149 8.99 -4.46 -9.94
CA ILE A 149 9.04 -5.13 -11.24
C ILE A 149 10.49 -5.40 -11.67
N ALA A 150 11.37 -4.40 -11.53
CA ALA A 150 12.78 -4.52 -11.86
C ALA A 150 13.49 -5.55 -10.97
N HIS A 151 13.18 -5.58 -9.67
CA HIS A 151 13.77 -6.55 -8.75
C HIS A 151 13.33 -7.98 -9.07
N VAL A 152 12.04 -8.22 -9.29
CA VAL A 152 11.51 -9.54 -9.70
C VAL A 152 12.21 -10.02 -10.97
N LYS A 153 12.26 -9.17 -12.01
CA LYS A 153 12.94 -9.49 -13.28
C LYS A 153 14.41 -9.82 -13.07
N SER A 154 15.12 -9.06 -12.25
CA SER A 154 16.54 -9.30 -11.95
C SER A 154 16.77 -10.65 -11.28
N VAL A 155 15.90 -11.04 -10.33
CA VAL A 155 15.95 -12.35 -9.67
C VAL A 155 15.66 -13.48 -10.67
N GLU A 156 14.63 -13.34 -11.51
CA GLU A 156 14.33 -14.32 -12.56
C GLU A 156 15.49 -14.52 -13.54
N GLU A 157 16.13 -13.44 -13.98
CA GLU A 157 17.29 -13.49 -14.87
C GLU A 157 18.53 -14.09 -14.19
N ALA A 158 18.74 -13.82 -12.91
CA ALA A 158 19.81 -14.44 -12.13
C ALA A 158 19.60 -15.95 -12.02
N GLU A 159 18.37 -16.39 -11.78
CA GLU A 159 18.04 -17.81 -11.65
C GLU A 159 18.08 -18.55 -12.97
N LYS A 160 17.63 -17.93 -14.06
CA LYS A 160 17.80 -18.47 -15.42
C LYS A 160 19.27 -18.66 -15.76
N ARG A 161 20.14 -17.68 -15.43
CA ARG A 161 21.60 -17.79 -15.64
C ARG A 161 22.23 -18.88 -14.78
N ARG A 162 21.73 -19.10 -13.56
CA ARG A 162 22.20 -20.16 -12.68
C ARG A 162 21.80 -21.55 -13.18
N ALA A 163 20.57 -21.71 -13.65
CA ALA A 163 20.07 -22.95 -14.22
C ALA A 163 20.85 -23.34 -15.49
N ALA A 164 21.13 -22.38 -16.37
CA ALA A 164 21.91 -22.62 -17.60
C ALA A 164 23.38 -23.02 -17.37
N LYS A 165 23.92 -22.84 -16.15
CA LYS A 165 25.29 -23.21 -15.79
C LYS A 165 25.39 -24.56 -15.09
N LEU A 166 24.28 -25.20 -14.74
CA LEU A 166 24.31 -26.54 -14.16
C LEU A 166 24.50 -27.55 -15.30
N PRO A 167 25.52 -28.43 -15.25
CA PRO A 167 25.67 -29.48 -16.25
C PRO A 167 24.44 -30.39 -16.22
N GLU A 168 23.91 -30.74 -17.39
CA GLU A 168 22.94 -31.83 -17.52
C GLU A 168 23.65 -33.12 -17.08
N PHE A 169 23.12 -33.75 -16.03
CA PHE A 169 23.58 -35.05 -15.54
C PHE A 169 22.90 -36.18 -16.31
#